data_AF-A0A368W5V8-F1
#
_entry.id   AF-A0A368W5V8-F1
#
_cell.length_a   1.000
_cell.length_b   1.000
_cell.length_c   1.000
_cell.angle_alpha   90.00
_cell.angle_beta   90.00
_cell.angle_gamma   90.00
#
_symmetry.space_group_name_H-M   'P 1'
#
loop_
_entity.id
_entity.type
_entity.pdbx_description
1 polymer ?
#
loop_
_entity_poly.entity_id
_entity_poly.type
_entity_poly.pdbx_seq_one_letter_code
_entity_poly.pdbx_strand_id
1 'polypeptide(L)'
;MFKNLNLGVKIGGGFALLLIIAAVMSFMGYSGLNNVDHNSTIAMDAAGFSETTLEIRQNEKNFMLNEEQIYIDNINSMIETMKAKGEETKAIMNDPADKERINEMQSIADEYKNAANNYANSLF
;
A
#
# COMPACT_ATOMS: atom_id res chain seq x y z
N MET A 1 -4.39 53.68 4.07
CA MET A 1 -3.53 54.00 2.91
C MET A 1 -4.18 53.74 1.54
N PHE A 2 -5.41 53.19 1.46
CA PHE A 2 -6.08 52.82 0.19
C PHE A 2 -6.97 53.91 -0.46
N LYS A 3 -7.01 55.13 0.12
CA LYS A 3 -7.96 56.18 -0.29
C LYS A 3 -7.63 56.82 -1.65
N ASN A 4 -6.35 56.85 -2.04
CA ASN A 4 -5.87 57.56 -3.25
C ASN A 4 -5.46 56.63 -4.41
N LEU A 5 -5.86 55.35 -4.38
CA LEU A 5 -5.60 54.42 -5.49
C LEU A 5 -6.64 54.59 -6.59
N ASN A 6 -6.18 54.69 -7.85
CA ASN A 6 -7.02 54.72 -9.04
C ASN A 6 -7.97 53.52 -9.06
N LEU A 7 -9.19 53.73 -9.59
CA LEU A 7 -10.26 52.73 -9.60
C LEU A 7 -9.80 51.38 -10.20
N GLY A 8 -8.97 51.41 -11.24
CA GLY A 8 -8.39 50.20 -11.85
C GLY A 8 -7.50 49.37 -10.90
N VAL A 9 -6.78 50.00 -9.97
CA VAL A 9 -5.95 49.28 -8.99
C VAL A 9 -6.81 48.62 -7.91
N LYS A 10 -7.95 49.22 -7.55
CA LYS A 10 -8.91 48.62 -6.60
C LYS A 10 -9.60 47.39 -7.19
N ILE A 11 -10.01 47.48 -8.46
CA ILE A 11 -10.63 46.35 -9.19
C ILE A 11 -9.59 45.26 -9.47
N GLY A 12 -8.40 45.64 -9.97
CA GLY A 12 -7.31 44.69 -10.22
C GLY A 12 -6.80 43.99 -8.96
N GLY A 13 -6.77 44.69 -7.81
CA GLY A 13 -6.42 44.11 -6.52
C GLY A 13 -7.42 43.03 -6.06
N GLY A 14 -8.72 43.26 -6.26
CA GLY A 14 -9.75 42.25 -5.97
C GLY A 14 -9.63 41.02 -6.88
N PHE A 15 -9.39 41.22 -8.17
CA PHE A 15 -9.17 40.12 -9.12
C PHE A 15 -7.89 39.33 -8.82
N ALA A 16 -6.79 40.03 -8.50
CA ALA A 16 -5.54 39.38 -8.09
C ALA A 16 -5.71 38.54 -6.82
N LEU A 17 -6.50 39.02 -5.85
CA LEU A 17 -6.82 38.26 -4.63
C LEU A 17 -7.59 36.97 -4.98
N LEU A 18 -8.56 37.03 -5.89
CA LEU A 18 -9.30 35.84 -6.35
C LEU A 18 -8.37 34.83 -7.03
N LEU A 19 -7.42 35.30 -7.85
CA LEU A 19 -6.41 34.42 -8.48
C LEU A 19 -5.52 33.72 -7.44
N ILE A 20 -5.11 34.43 -6.38
CA ILE A 20 -4.32 33.84 -5.29
C ILE A 20 -5.13 32.75 -4.58
N ILE A 21 -6.39 33.02 -4.23
CA ILE A 21 -7.26 32.04 -3.59
C ILE A 21 -7.46 30.81 -4.49
N ALA A 22 -7.68 31.03 -5.80
CA ALA A 22 -7.81 29.94 -6.77
C ALA A 22 -6.53 29.09 -6.86
N ALA A 23 -5.35 29.72 -6.85
CA ALA A 23 -4.08 29.01 -6.84
C ALA A 23 -3.90 28.15 -5.58
N VAL A 24 -4.27 28.67 -4.40
CA VAL A 24 -4.23 27.90 -3.14
C VAL A 24 -5.21 26.73 -3.18
N MET A 25 -6.45 26.94 -3.64
CA MET A 25 -7.43 25.85 -3.78
C MET A 25 -6.97 24.79 -4.76
N SER A 26 -6.38 25.18 -5.90
CA SER A 26 -5.82 24.26 -6.88
C SER A 26 -4.69 23.42 -6.29
N PHE A 27 -3.79 24.05 -5.51
CA PHE A 27 -2.73 23.35 -4.81
C PHE A 27 -3.28 22.37 -3.76
N MET A 28 -4.20 22.81 -2.90
CA MET A 28 -4.84 21.95 -1.90
C MET A 28 -5.58 20.77 -2.53
N GLY A 29 -6.30 21.00 -3.64
CA GLY A 29 -6.99 19.95 -4.37
C GLY A 29 -6.03 18.91 -4.93
N TYR A 30 -4.92 19.35 -5.53
CA TYR A 30 -3.88 18.45 -6.06
C TYR A 30 -3.22 17.63 -4.94
N SER A 31 -2.80 18.27 -3.84
CA SER A 31 -2.20 17.56 -2.70
C SER A 31 -3.18 16.59 -2.02
N GLY A 32 -4.45 16.96 -1.92
CA GLY A 32 -5.49 16.10 -1.36
C GLY A 32 -5.70 14.82 -2.19
N LEU A 33 -5.77 14.96 -3.52
CA LEU A 33 -5.92 13.81 -4.42
C LEU A 33 -4.71 12.87 -4.35
N ASN A 34 -3.49 13.40 -4.26
CA ASN A 34 -2.28 12.57 -4.17
C ASN A 34 -2.23 11.73 -2.88
N ASN A 35 -2.75 12.24 -1.77
CA ASN A 35 -2.88 11.46 -0.53
C ASN A 35 -3.96 10.38 -0.63
N VAL A 36 -5.07 10.66 -1.31
CA VAL A 36 -6.12 9.66 -1.54
C VAL A 36 -5.61 8.53 -2.43
N ASP A 37 -4.84 8.84 -3.47
CA ASP A 37 -4.20 7.86 -4.36
C ASP A 37 -3.31 6.89 -3.56
N HIS A 38 -2.36 7.41 -2.78
CA HIS A 38 -1.49 6.58 -1.92
C HIS A 38 -2.28 5.72 -0.94
N ASN A 39 -3.27 6.28 -0.25
CA ASN A 39 -4.08 5.53 0.72
C ASN A 39 -4.91 4.42 0.03
N SER A 40 -5.39 4.68 -1.19
CA SER A 40 -6.12 3.68 -1.98
C SER A 40 -5.19 2.55 -2.41
N THR A 41 -3.97 2.84 -2.85
CA THR A 41 -2.97 1.83 -3.20
C THR A 41 -2.63 0.94 -2.01
N ILE A 42 -2.35 1.53 -0.84
CA ILE A 42 -2.07 0.79 0.40
C ILE A 42 -3.23 -0.15 0.75
N ALA A 43 -4.47 0.33 0.68
CA ALA A 43 -5.64 -0.48 0.99
C ALA A 43 -5.85 -1.63 -0.02
N MET A 44 -5.58 -1.37 -1.31
CA MET A 44 -5.67 -2.39 -2.36
C MET A 44 -4.60 -3.48 -2.18
N ASP A 45 -3.38 -3.10 -1.84
CA ASP A 45 -2.29 -4.04 -1.59
C ASP A 45 -2.58 -4.88 -0.33
N ALA A 46 -3.12 -4.28 0.74
CA ALA A 46 -3.55 -5.01 1.92
C ALA A 46 -4.65 -6.04 1.63
N ALA A 47 -5.64 -5.69 0.77
CA ALA A 47 -6.64 -6.64 0.30
C ALA A 47 -6.00 -7.78 -0.51
N GLY A 48 -5.04 -7.45 -1.37
CA GLY A 48 -4.26 -8.44 -2.12
C GLY A 48 -3.49 -9.41 -1.22
N PHE A 49 -2.87 -8.94 -0.13
CA PHE A 49 -2.20 -9.82 0.84
C PHE A 49 -3.16 -10.79 1.51
N SER A 50 -4.37 -10.35 1.83
CA SER A 50 -5.41 -11.23 2.36
C SER A 50 -5.82 -12.30 1.34
N GLU A 51 -5.97 -11.93 0.07
CA GLU A 51 -6.28 -12.87 -1.01
C GLU A 51 -5.15 -13.90 -1.24
N THR A 52 -3.90 -13.42 -1.33
CA THR A 52 -2.72 -14.30 -1.44
C THR A 52 -2.62 -15.27 -0.27
N THR A 53 -2.95 -14.83 0.95
CA THR A 53 -2.98 -15.71 2.13
C THR A 53 -4.01 -16.84 1.98
N LEU A 54 -5.18 -16.57 1.41
CA LEU A 54 -6.18 -17.60 1.15
C LEU A 54 -5.70 -18.61 0.11
N GLU A 55 -5.00 -18.17 -0.93
CA GLU A 55 -4.41 -19.04 -1.94
C GLU A 55 -3.24 -19.88 -1.40
N ILE A 56 -2.40 -19.31 -0.52
CA ILE A 56 -1.37 -20.06 0.22
C ILE A 56 -2.01 -21.20 1.02
N ARG A 57 -3.11 -20.92 1.75
CA ARG A 57 -3.85 -21.95 2.50
C ARG A 57 -4.53 -22.98 1.61
N GLN A 58 -4.91 -22.62 0.38
CA GLN A 58 -5.41 -23.58 -0.60
C GLN A 58 -4.30 -24.52 -1.07
N ASN A 59 -3.11 -23.99 -1.39
CA ASN A 59 -1.95 -24.82 -1.75
C ASN A 59 -1.53 -25.73 -0.59
N GLU A 60 -1.55 -25.25 0.66
CA GLU A 60 -1.27 -26.08 1.84
C GLU A 60 -2.22 -27.28 1.91
N LYS A 61 -3.52 -27.06 1.76
CA LYS A 61 -4.51 -28.15 1.75
C LYS A 61 -4.30 -29.11 0.58
N ASN A 62 -3.97 -28.60 -0.59
CA ASN A 62 -3.69 -29.43 -1.75
C ASN A 62 -2.43 -30.27 -1.54
N PHE A 63 -1.41 -29.74 -0.87
CA PHE A 63 -0.25 -30.51 -0.43
C PHE A 63 -0.66 -31.61 0.55
N MET A 64 -1.47 -31.31 1.56
CA MET A 64 -1.93 -32.33 2.52
C MET A 64 -2.76 -33.45 1.87
N LEU A 65 -3.41 -33.20 0.74
CA LEU A 65 -4.25 -34.18 0.04
C LEU A 65 -3.49 -35.02 -0.99
N ASN A 66 -2.53 -34.41 -1.68
CA ASN A 66 -1.85 -35.02 -2.83
C ASN A 66 -0.35 -35.26 -2.61
N GLU A 67 0.24 -34.62 -1.59
CA GLU A 67 1.64 -34.71 -1.19
C GLU A 67 2.63 -34.32 -2.30
N GLU A 68 2.20 -33.55 -3.31
CA GLU A 68 3.06 -33.12 -4.41
C GLU A 68 3.85 -31.86 -4.07
N GLN A 69 5.18 -31.91 -4.26
CA GLN A 69 6.11 -30.81 -3.98
C GLN A 69 5.72 -29.47 -4.62
N ILE A 70 5.04 -29.50 -5.77
CA ILE A 70 4.60 -28.29 -6.49
C ILE A 70 3.78 -27.34 -5.62
N TYR A 71 2.99 -27.87 -4.68
CA TYR A 71 2.17 -27.05 -3.81
C TYR A 71 3.00 -26.31 -2.76
N ILE A 72 4.10 -26.90 -2.28
CA ILE A 72 5.05 -26.24 -1.38
C ILE A 72 5.85 -25.18 -2.14
N ASP A 73 6.28 -25.48 -3.37
CA ASP A 73 6.99 -24.53 -4.22
C ASP A 73 6.12 -23.30 -4.52
N ASN A 74 4.81 -23.51 -4.76
CA ASN A 74 3.85 -22.43 -4.91
C ASN A 74 3.74 -21.57 -3.63
N ILE A 75 3.59 -22.18 -2.46
CA ILE A 75 3.55 -21.45 -1.17
C ILE A 75 4.79 -20.57 -1.01
N ASN A 76 5.97 -21.14 -1.27
CA ASN A 76 7.25 -20.43 -1.19
C ASN A 76 7.27 -19.22 -2.13
N SER A 77 6.92 -19.41 -3.40
CA SER A 77 6.89 -18.36 -4.42
C SER A 77 5.91 -17.24 -4.08
N MET A 78 4.70 -17.60 -3.62
CA MET A 78 3.66 -16.64 -3.25
C MET A 78 4.06 -15.80 -2.05
N ILE A 79 4.70 -16.41 -1.05
CA ILE A 79 5.20 -15.69 0.14
C ILE A 79 6.31 -14.72 -0.26
N GLU A 80 7.27 -15.11 -1.11
CA GLU A 80 8.31 -14.18 -1.57
C GLU A 80 7.73 -13.02 -2.38
N THR A 81 6.76 -13.29 -3.25
CA THR A 81 6.06 -12.25 -4.03
C THR A 81 5.30 -11.29 -3.10
N MET A 82 4.58 -11.83 -2.11
CA MET A 82 3.86 -11.04 -1.12
C MET A 82 4.80 -10.16 -0.29
N LYS A 83 5.97 -10.68 0.10
CA LYS A 83 6.99 -9.92 0.85
C LYS A 83 7.57 -8.79 0.00
N ALA A 84 7.92 -9.06 -1.25
CA ALA A 84 8.43 -8.04 -2.18
C ALA A 84 7.43 -6.90 -2.36
N LYS A 85 6.15 -7.24 -2.58
CA LYS A 85 5.09 -6.23 -2.67
C LYS A 85 4.82 -5.51 -1.35
N GLY A 86 5.03 -6.18 -0.21
CA GLY A 86 5.06 -5.56 1.11
C GLY A 86 6.10 -4.45 1.21
N GLU A 87 7.32 -4.65 0.70
CA GLU A 87 8.36 -3.60 0.67
C GLU A 87 7.96 -2.40 -0.19
N GLU A 88 7.36 -2.63 -1.36
CA GLU A 88 6.84 -1.57 -2.23
C GLU A 88 5.76 -0.75 -1.52
N THR A 89 4.82 -1.43 -0.85
CA THR A 89 3.74 -0.80 -0.06
C THR A 89 4.33 0.02 1.11
N LYS A 90 5.33 -0.53 1.79
CA LYS A 90 6.01 0.11 2.93
C LYS A 90 6.73 1.40 2.52
N ALA A 91 7.22 1.48 1.28
CA ALA A 91 7.91 2.66 0.75
C ALA A 91 6.99 3.89 0.60
N ILE A 92 5.69 3.67 0.33
CA ILE A 92 4.70 4.76 0.18
C ILE A 92 3.95 5.09 1.48
N MET A 93 4.12 4.29 2.54
CA MET A 93 3.56 4.55 3.86
C MET A 93 4.30 5.70 4.58
N ASN A 94 3.55 6.50 5.34
CA ASN A 94 4.11 7.58 6.16
C ASN A 94 4.16 7.22 7.66
N ASP A 95 3.19 6.46 8.16
CA ASP A 95 3.10 6.09 9.58
C ASP A 95 4.10 4.96 9.91
N PRO A 96 5.04 5.17 10.85
CA PRO A 96 5.96 4.13 11.29
C PRO A 96 5.26 2.87 11.83
N ALA A 97 4.10 3.01 12.47
CA ALA A 97 3.34 1.88 12.99
C ALA A 97 2.76 1.00 11.87
N ASP A 98 2.35 1.61 10.75
CA ASP A 98 1.88 0.85 9.58
C ASP A 98 3.03 0.12 8.88
N LYS A 99 4.21 0.73 8.82
CA LYS A 99 5.42 0.07 8.31
C LYS A 99 5.79 -1.14 9.16
N GLU A 100 5.65 -1.02 10.48
CA GLU A 100 5.94 -2.13 11.38
C GLU A 100 4.95 -3.28 11.22
N ARG A 101 3.67 -3.01 10.97
CA ARG A 101 2.67 -4.05 10.66
C ARG A 101 3.04 -4.85 9.40
N ILE A 102 3.63 -4.19 8.39
CA ILE A 102 4.15 -4.90 7.21
C ILE A 102 5.33 -5.79 7.59
N ASN A 103 6.26 -5.32 8.43
CA ASN A 103 7.38 -6.14 8.91
C ASN A 103 6.87 -7.37 9.69
N GLU A 104 5.89 -7.19 10.59
CA GLU A 104 5.25 -8.27 11.35
C GLU A 104 4.59 -9.29 10.42
N MET A 105 3.83 -8.83 9.43
CA MET A 105 3.20 -9.68 8.42
C MET A 105 4.25 -10.52 7.66
N GLN A 106 5.36 -9.90 7.24
CA GLN A 106 6.43 -10.60 6.54
C GLN A 106 7.13 -11.64 7.43
N SER A 107 7.34 -11.34 8.71
CA SER A 107 7.89 -12.29 9.69
C SER A 107 6.99 -13.51 9.86
N ILE A 108 5.69 -13.29 10.04
CA ILE A 108 4.69 -14.37 10.15
C ILE A 108 4.65 -15.19 8.87
N ALA A 109 4.74 -14.55 7.70
CA ALA A 109 4.78 -15.25 6.42
C ALA A 109 6.04 -16.15 6.30
N ASP A 110 7.20 -15.69 6.76
CA ASP A 110 8.42 -16.51 6.79
C ASP A 110 8.30 -17.69 7.77
N GLU A 111 7.72 -17.48 8.95
CA GLU A 111 7.42 -18.56 9.91
C GLU A 111 6.50 -19.61 9.29
N TYR A 112 5.44 -19.17 8.61
CA TYR A 112 4.50 -20.05 7.92
C TYR A 112 5.18 -20.85 6.80
N LYS A 113 5.97 -20.17 5.97
CA LYS A 113 6.77 -20.80 4.91
C LYS A 113 7.64 -21.91 5.50
N ASN A 114 8.38 -21.61 6.56
CA ASN A 114 9.27 -22.58 7.22
C ASN A 114 8.48 -23.77 7.78
N ALA A 115 7.32 -23.52 8.41
CA ALA A 115 6.46 -24.58 8.92
C ALA A 115 5.95 -25.50 7.80
N ALA A 116 5.52 -24.93 6.66
CA ALA A 116 5.04 -25.69 5.51
C ALA A 116 6.16 -26.57 4.91
N ASN A 117 7.36 -26.03 4.74
CA ASN A 117 8.52 -26.80 4.25
C ASN A 117 8.93 -27.90 5.25
N ASN A 118 8.94 -27.60 6.55
CA ASN A 118 9.25 -28.60 7.57
C ASN A 118 8.24 -29.75 7.60
N TYR A 119 6.95 -29.43 7.43
CA TYR A 119 5.90 -30.45 7.31
C TYR A 119 6.14 -31.33 6.07
N ALA A 120 6.41 -30.73 4.91
CA ALA A 120 6.72 -31.48 3.69
C ALA A 120 7.94 -32.39 3.83
N ASN A 121 9.02 -31.89 4.42
CA ASN A 121 10.24 -32.65 4.69
C ASN A 121 10.05 -33.79 5.72
N SER A 122 8.93 -33.81 6.46
CA SER A 122 8.63 -34.90 7.40
C SER A 122 7.90 -36.08 6.75
N LEU A 123 7.38 -35.89 5.54
CA LEU A 123 6.66 -36.92 4.78
C LEU A 123 7.57 -37.70 3.81
N PHE A 124 8.71 -37.13 3.44
CA PHE A 124 9.72 -37.72 2.55
C PHE A 124 11.03 -38.03 3.30
#